data_AF-A0A1V6F0B5-F1
#
_entry.id   AF-A0A1V6F0B5-F1
#
_cell.length_a   1.000
_cell.length_b   1.000
_cell.length_c   1.000
_cell.angle_alpha   90.00
_cell.angle_beta   90.00
_cell.angle_gamma   90.00
#
_symmetry.space_group_name_H-M   'P 1'
#
loop_
_entity.id
_entity.type
_entity.pdbx_description
1 polymer ?
#
loop_
_entity_poly.entity_id
_entity_poly.type
_entity_poly.pdbx_seq_one_letter_code
_entity_poly.pdbx_strand_id
1 'polypeptide(L)'
;MNEPSKIPLVTTIKERCRGCYTCVRECPAKAIRITEGQADVVFSRCIGCGNCVQVCGQHAKQVYDTTALVDALLAGKDQVAAIIAPSFPAAFIDWPYQKVVGLFRKMGFDYVMEVAFGADLVSDRYRRLFEKDTNGHYIATSCPAIVNYVERYYPALVDALAPIVSP
;
A
#
# COMPACT_ATOMS: atom_id res chain seq x y z
N MET A 1 11.49 3.89 -21.97
CA MET A 1 10.51 3.60 -20.90
C MET A 1 11.18 4.01 -19.60
N ASN A 2 10.81 5.16 -19.05
CA ASN A 2 11.40 5.66 -17.81
C ASN A 2 11.06 4.67 -16.70
N GLU A 3 12.07 4.03 -16.11
CA GLU A 3 11.90 3.28 -14.86
C GLU A 3 11.25 4.25 -13.86
N PRO A 4 10.08 3.93 -13.26
CA PRO A 4 9.58 4.73 -12.16
C PRO A 4 10.66 4.71 -11.10
N SER A 5 11.17 5.91 -10.80
CA SER A 5 12.14 6.17 -9.73
C SER A 5 11.73 5.35 -8.52
N LYS A 6 12.59 4.40 -8.17
CA LYS A 6 12.36 3.35 -7.20
C LYS A 6 12.38 3.96 -5.78
N ILE A 7 11.30 4.66 -5.42
CA ILE A 7 11.14 5.36 -4.14
C ILE A 7 11.02 4.33 -3.01
N PRO A 8 11.81 4.44 -1.93
CA PRO A 8 11.65 3.57 -0.78
C PRO A 8 10.35 3.83 -0.04
N LEU A 9 9.37 2.94 -0.24
CA LEU A 9 8.05 3.00 0.42
C LEU A 9 8.11 2.87 1.94
N VAL A 10 9.16 2.24 2.46
CA VAL A 10 9.41 2.12 3.90
C VAL A 10 10.87 2.40 4.21
N THR A 11 11.12 3.27 5.19
CA THR A 11 12.45 3.66 5.66
C THR A 11 12.58 3.44 7.17
N THR A 12 13.77 3.71 7.72
CA THR A 12 14.05 3.57 9.15
C THR A 12 14.52 4.90 9.72
N ILE A 13 13.87 5.35 10.80
CA ILE A 13 14.32 6.46 11.63
C ILE A 13 15.39 5.90 12.57
N LYS A 14 16.66 6.17 12.24
CA LYS A 14 17.84 5.55 12.86
C LYS A 14 17.90 5.82 14.36
N GLU A 15 17.54 7.03 14.75
CA GLU A 15 17.56 7.54 16.13
C GLU A 15 16.57 6.79 17.04
N ARG A 16 15.53 6.19 16.46
CA ARG A 16 14.51 5.42 17.20
C ARG A 16 14.81 3.92 17.22
N CYS A 17 15.69 3.43 16.37
CA CYS A 17 15.95 1.99 16.26
C CYS A 17 16.77 1.49 17.46
N ARG A 18 16.23 0.50 18.19
CA ARG A 18 16.90 -0.14 19.34
C ARG A 18 17.45 -1.54 19.05
N GLY A 19 17.52 -1.96 17.78
CA GLY A 19 18.10 -3.25 17.41
C GLY A 19 17.35 -4.49 17.96
N CYS A 20 16.05 -4.40 18.27
CA CYS A 20 15.28 -5.54 18.84
C CYS A 20 14.98 -6.68 17.85
N TYR A 21 15.32 -6.48 16.57
CA TYR A 21 15.19 -7.44 15.48
C TYR A 21 13.76 -7.95 15.15
N THR A 22 12.70 -7.40 15.77
CA THR A 22 11.31 -7.79 15.48
C THR A 22 11.00 -7.64 14.00
N CYS A 23 11.28 -6.47 13.41
CA CYS A 23 11.03 -6.24 11.99
C CYS A 23 11.78 -7.22 11.06
N VAL A 24 12.96 -7.71 11.46
CA VAL A 24 13.73 -8.69 10.68
C VAL A 24 13.01 -10.05 10.65
N ARG A 25 12.52 -10.51 11.81
CA ARG A 25 11.79 -11.78 11.92
C ARG A 25 10.48 -11.73 11.13
N GLU A 26 9.73 -10.63 11.29
CA GLU A 26 8.39 -10.43 10.74
C GLU A 26 8.36 -10.05 9.26
N CYS A 27 9.48 -9.71 8.64
CA CYS A 27 9.48 -9.35 7.22
C CYS A 27 9.25 -10.61 6.35
N PRO A 28 8.13 -10.68 5.57
CA PRO A 28 7.85 -11.84 4.73
C PRO A 28 8.87 -11.99 3.59
N ALA A 29 9.37 -10.86 3.05
CA ALA A 29 10.32 -10.82 1.94
C ALA A 29 11.81 -10.94 2.38
N LYS A 30 12.06 -11.06 3.70
CA LYS A 30 13.40 -10.99 4.30
C LYS A 30 14.21 -9.81 3.76
N ALA A 31 13.56 -8.66 3.71
CA ALA A 31 14.07 -7.42 3.10
C ALA A 31 14.69 -6.46 4.13
N ILE A 32 15.05 -6.94 5.33
CA ILE A 32 15.64 -6.11 6.38
C ILE A 32 16.98 -6.73 6.79
N ARG A 33 18.02 -5.90 6.79
CA ARG A 33 19.38 -6.25 7.22
C ARG A 33 19.78 -5.44 8.45
N ILE A 34 20.86 -5.86 9.12
CA ILE A 34 21.45 -5.09 10.21
C ILE A 34 22.73 -4.42 9.71
N THR A 35 22.79 -3.10 9.87
CA THR A 35 23.98 -2.29 9.61
C THR A 35 24.26 -1.51 10.88
N GLU A 36 25.47 -1.62 11.43
CA GLU A 36 25.89 -0.87 12.63
C GLU A 36 24.92 -1.04 13.82
N GLY A 37 24.41 -2.26 14.03
CA GLY A 37 23.47 -2.58 15.10
C GLY A 37 22.03 -2.09 14.87
N GLN A 38 21.72 -1.49 13.73
CA GLN A 38 20.39 -0.95 13.40
C GLN A 38 19.77 -1.63 12.19
N ALA A 39 18.44 -1.70 12.17
CA ALA A 39 17.70 -2.41 11.14
C ALA A 39 17.42 -1.55 9.90
N ASP A 40 18.00 -1.91 8.76
CA ASP A 40 17.82 -1.22 7.48
C ASP A 40 16.95 -1.98 6.50
N VAL A 41 16.07 -1.25 5.81
CA VAL A 41 15.25 -1.81 4.73
C VAL A 41 16.10 -1.89 3.45
N VAL A 42 16.26 -3.10 2.93
CA VAL A 42 16.89 -3.34 1.63
C VAL A 42 15.83 -3.11 0.56
N PHE A 43 15.83 -1.90 -0.01
CA PHE A 43 14.80 -1.45 -0.93
C PHE A 43 14.58 -2.40 -2.14
N SER A 44 15.66 -2.93 -2.72
CA SER A 44 15.58 -3.88 -3.84
C SER A 44 14.90 -5.22 -3.50
N ARG A 45 14.71 -5.53 -2.22
CA ARG A 45 14.00 -6.71 -1.72
C ARG A 45 12.63 -6.37 -1.14
N CYS A 46 12.38 -5.11 -0.80
CA CYS A 46 11.15 -4.72 -0.16
C CYS A 46 9.97 -4.84 -1.14
N ILE A 47 8.88 -5.47 -0.67
CA ILE A 47 7.61 -5.59 -1.42
C ILE A 47 6.59 -4.51 -1.04
N GLY A 48 6.94 -3.57 -0.15
CA GLY A 48 6.08 -2.46 0.23
C GLY A 48 4.89 -2.80 1.15
N CYS A 49 4.84 -3.99 1.77
CA CYS A 49 3.69 -4.42 2.57
C CYS A 49 3.48 -3.66 3.90
N GLY A 50 4.46 -2.90 4.39
CA GLY A 50 4.34 -2.16 5.64
C GLY A 50 4.30 -2.99 6.93
N ASN A 51 4.40 -4.33 6.90
CA ASN A 51 4.33 -5.16 8.11
C ASN A 51 5.35 -4.73 9.19
N CYS A 52 6.56 -4.38 8.75
CA CYS A 52 7.61 -3.90 9.65
C CYS A 52 7.28 -2.59 10.38
N VAL A 53 6.38 -1.75 9.82
CA VAL A 53 5.85 -0.54 10.48
C VAL A 53 4.91 -0.95 11.60
N GLN A 54 3.98 -1.87 11.32
CA GLN A 54 2.99 -2.35 12.29
C GLN A 54 3.64 -3.03 13.51
N VAL A 55 4.65 -3.87 13.30
CA VAL A 55 5.28 -4.63 14.39
C VAL A 55 6.38 -3.86 15.14
N CYS A 56 6.73 -2.64 14.71
CA CYS A 56 7.81 -1.88 15.32
C CYS A 56 7.33 -1.15 16.57
N GLY A 57 7.48 -1.77 17.75
CA GLY A 57 7.17 -1.14 19.03
C GLY A 57 8.03 0.07 19.41
N GLN A 58 9.01 0.45 18.58
CA GLN A 58 9.82 1.67 18.77
C GLN A 58 9.40 2.80 17.82
N HIS A 59 8.41 2.57 16.95
CA HIS A 59 8.01 3.50 15.89
C HIS A 59 9.20 4.02 15.06
N ALA A 60 10.17 3.13 14.81
CA ALA A 60 11.39 3.40 14.07
C ALA A 60 11.27 3.10 12.57
N LYS A 61 10.14 2.54 12.13
CA LYS A 61 9.84 2.30 10.71
C LYS A 61 8.79 3.31 10.27
N GLN A 62 9.00 3.92 9.12
CA GLN A 62 8.15 4.98 8.58
C GLN A 62 7.77 4.67 7.13
N VAL A 63 6.53 4.96 6.77
CA VAL A 63 6.04 4.89 5.39
C VAL A 63 6.42 6.16 4.62
N TYR A 64 6.57 6.05 3.31
CA TYR A 64 6.79 7.21 2.46
C TYR A 64 5.67 8.24 2.65
N ASP A 65 6.05 9.45 3.06
CA ASP A 65 5.12 10.52 3.38
C ASP A 65 4.85 11.38 2.15
N THR A 66 3.60 11.42 1.72
CA THR A 66 3.13 12.20 0.57
C THR A 66 2.32 13.43 0.98
N THR A 67 2.26 13.78 2.28
CA THR A 67 1.42 14.87 2.79
C THR A 67 1.77 16.20 2.13
N ALA A 68 3.07 16.53 2.00
CA ALA A 68 3.50 17.76 1.33
C ALA A 68 3.10 17.82 -0.16
N LEU A 69 3.01 16.68 -0.85
CA LEU A 69 2.50 16.62 -2.23
C LEU A 69 1.01 16.92 -2.27
N VAL A 70 0.24 16.38 -1.31
CA VAL A 70 -1.19 16.66 -1.18
C VAL A 70 -1.44 18.13 -0.87
N ASP A 71 -0.66 18.73 0.03
CA ASP A 71 -0.76 20.16 0.34
C ASP A 71 -0.51 21.02 -0.91
N ALA A 72 0.48 20.66 -1.72
CA ALA A 72 0.77 21.34 -2.99
C ALA A 72 -0.37 21.18 -4.02
N LEU A 73 -1.00 20.00 -4.09
CA LEU A 73 -2.18 19.78 -4.95
C LEU A 73 -3.35 20.65 -4.52
N LEU A 74 -3.64 20.72 -3.22
CA LEU A 74 -4.74 21.52 -2.66
C LEU A 74 -4.51 23.03 -2.77
N ALA A 75 -3.25 23.48 -2.79
CA ALA A 75 -2.91 24.88 -3.05
C ALA A 75 -2.99 25.27 -4.54
N GLY A 76 -3.14 24.29 -5.43
CA GLY A 76 -3.28 24.47 -6.87
C GLY A 76 -4.63 25.06 -7.29
N LYS A 77 -4.85 25.12 -8.60
CA LYS A 77 -6.13 25.55 -9.20
C LYS A 77 -6.95 24.39 -9.78
N ASP A 78 -6.35 23.22 -9.87
CA ASP A 78 -6.98 22.04 -10.42
C ASP A 78 -7.96 21.45 -9.42
N GLN A 79 -8.98 20.75 -9.91
CA GLN A 79 -9.90 20.04 -9.04
C GLN A 79 -9.21 18.80 -8.44
N VAL A 80 -9.34 18.63 -7.13
CA VAL A 80 -8.66 17.55 -6.39
C VAL A 80 -9.67 16.57 -5.79
N ALA A 81 -9.50 15.28 -6.11
CA ALA A 81 -10.31 14.20 -5.57
C ALA A 81 -9.55 13.43 -4.48
N ALA A 82 -10.16 13.28 -3.30
CA ALA A 82 -9.75 12.29 -2.31
C ALA A 82 -10.43 10.97 -2.63
N ILE A 83 -9.64 9.90 -2.82
CA ILE A 83 -10.13 8.54 -3.04
C ILE A 83 -9.72 7.70 -1.82
N ILE A 84 -10.69 7.39 -0.96
CA ILE A 84 -10.44 6.83 0.38
C ILE A 84 -10.60 5.31 0.35
N ALA A 85 -9.58 4.58 0.85
CA ALA A 85 -9.61 3.12 0.93
C ALA A 85 -10.74 2.59 1.82
N PRO A 86 -11.35 1.43 1.52
CA PRO A 86 -12.57 0.97 2.20
C PRO A 86 -12.35 0.61 3.68
N SER A 87 -11.08 0.50 4.11
CA SER A 87 -10.71 0.23 5.49
C SER A 87 -10.81 1.45 6.42
N PHE A 88 -11.04 2.66 5.89
CA PHE A 88 -11.09 3.86 6.72
C PHE A 88 -12.13 3.82 7.86
N PRO A 89 -13.35 3.25 7.69
CA PRO A 89 -14.31 3.22 8.79
C PRO A 89 -13.82 2.35 9.96
N ALA A 90 -13.04 1.30 9.66
CA ALA A 90 -12.41 0.45 10.68
C ALA A 90 -11.21 1.14 11.35
N ALA A 91 -10.58 2.12 10.70
CA ALA A 91 -9.50 2.91 11.30
C ALA A 91 -10.03 4.04 12.20
N PHE A 92 -11.27 4.51 11.97
CA PHE A 92 -11.88 5.62 12.68
C PHE A 92 -13.18 5.21 13.40
N ILE A 93 -13.13 4.11 14.16
CA ILE A 93 -14.32 3.52 14.81
C ILE A 93 -15.06 4.47 15.75
N ASP A 94 -14.36 5.43 16.35
CA ASP A 94 -14.93 6.38 17.30
C ASP A 94 -15.72 7.50 16.60
N TRP A 95 -15.67 7.57 15.27
CA TRP A 95 -16.22 8.67 14.48
C TRP A 95 -17.21 8.13 13.43
N PRO A 96 -18.39 8.76 13.28
CA PRO A 96 -19.25 8.46 12.13
C PRO A 96 -18.47 8.69 10.82
N TYR A 97 -18.58 7.76 9.87
CA TYR A 97 -17.83 7.83 8.61
C TYR A 97 -18.06 9.16 7.87
N GLN A 98 -19.27 9.72 7.97
CA GLN A 98 -19.62 11.01 7.37
C GLN A 98 -18.77 12.16 7.92
N LYS A 99 -18.35 12.08 9.18
CA LYS A 99 -17.47 13.08 9.79
C LYS A 99 -16.08 13.03 9.17
N VAL A 100 -15.56 11.83 8.90
CA VAL A 100 -14.28 11.65 8.19
C VAL A 100 -14.37 12.21 6.78
N VAL A 101 -15.43 11.89 6.04
CA VAL A 101 -15.69 12.46 4.69
C VAL A 101 -15.79 13.99 4.74
N GLY A 102 -16.48 14.54 5.75
CA GLY A 102 -16.61 15.98 5.96
C GLY A 102 -15.28 16.67 6.25
N LEU A 103 -14.33 16.01 6.93
CA LEU A 103 -12.98 16.53 7.14
C LEU A 103 -12.25 16.72 5.82
N PHE A 104 -12.24 15.73 4.92
CA PHE A 104 -11.60 15.87 3.61
C PHE A 104 -12.21 17.02 2.80
N ARG A 105 -13.54 17.18 2.80
CA ARG A 105 -14.17 18.35 2.16
C ARG A 105 -13.70 19.66 2.78
N LYS A 106 -13.63 19.73 4.11
CA LYS A 106 -13.15 20.92 4.83
C LYS A 106 -11.67 21.23 4.57
N MET A 107 -10.86 20.21 4.26
CA MET A 107 -9.44 20.38 3.90
C MET A 107 -9.26 20.95 2.48
N GLY A 108 -10.30 21.00 1.65
CA GLY A 108 -10.26 21.63 0.33
C GLY A 108 -10.39 20.66 -0.85
N PHE A 109 -10.67 19.38 -0.62
CA PHE A 109 -10.94 18.44 -1.72
C PHE A 109 -12.30 18.71 -2.36
N ASP A 110 -12.33 18.88 -3.69
CA ASP A 110 -13.56 19.06 -4.48
C ASP A 110 -14.43 17.81 -4.48
N TYR A 111 -13.79 16.65 -4.56
CA TYR A 111 -14.45 15.35 -4.60
C TYR A 111 -13.92 14.46 -3.48
N VAL A 112 -14.82 13.70 -2.84
CA VAL A 112 -14.46 12.67 -1.88
C VAL A 112 -15.20 11.40 -2.25
N MET A 113 -14.45 10.41 -2.73
CA MET A 113 -14.95 9.15 -3.26
C MET A 113 -14.36 7.98 -2.47
N GLU A 114 -15.07 6.86 -2.44
CA GLU A 114 -14.59 5.64 -1.79
C GLU A 114 -14.05 4.66 -2.84
N VAL A 115 -12.91 4.04 -2.54
CA VAL A 115 -12.30 2.98 -3.36
C VAL A 115 -13.24 1.76 -3.50
N ALA A 116 -14.19 1.58 -2.59
CA ALA A 116 -15.17 0.49 -2.63
C ALA A 116 -15.95 0.45 -3.95
N PHE A 117 -16.24 1.61 -4.54
CA PHE A 117 -16.82 1.67 -5.87
C PHE A 117 -15.92 1.03 -6.94
N GLY A 118 -14.61 1.30 -6.89
CA GLY A 118 -13.61 0.62 -7.73
C GLY A 118 -13.53 -0.87 -7.43
N ALA A 119 -13.71 -1.27 -6.17
CA ALA A 119 -13.72 -2.68 -5.77
C ALA A 119 -14.91 -3.44 -6.36
N ASP A 120 -16.08 -2.82 -6.49
CA ASP A 120 -17.24 -3.41 -7.17
C ASP A 120 -16.95 -3.62 -8.66
N LEU A 121 -16.37 -2.61 -9.33
CA LEU A 121 -15.97 -2.71 -10.74
C LEU A 121 -14.95 -3.83 -10.96
N VAL A 122 -13.93 -3.91 -10.11
CA VAL A 122 -12.91 -4.95 -10.16
C VAL A 122 -13.52 -6.32 -9.88
N SER A 123 -14.44 -6.44 -8.92
CA SER A 123 -15.13 -7.69 -8.60
C SER A 123 -15.95 -8.22 -9.78
N ASP A 124 -16.63 -7.34 -10.52
CA ASP A 124 -17.31 -7.71 -11.77
C ASP A 124 -16.32 -8.23 -12.83
N ARG A 125 -15.10 -7.68 -12.90
CA ARG A 125 -14.05 -8.20 -13.81
C ARG A 125 -13.58 -9.59 -13.40
N TYR A 126 -13.43 -9.86 -12.11
CA TYR A 126 -13.09 -11.19 -11.62
C TYR A 126 -14.21 -12.19 -11.91
N ARG A 127 -15.47 -11.81 -11.70
CA ARG A 127 -16.64 -12.65 -12.04
C ARG A 127 -16.61 -13.04 -13.53
N ARG A 128 -16.41 -12.06 -14.43
CA ARG A 128 -16.32 -12.33 -15.88
C ARG A 128 -15.11 -13.17 -16.27
N LEU A 129 -14.00 -13.08 -15.52
CA LEU A 129 -12.83 -13.93 -15.74
C LEU A 129 -13.19 -15.40 -15.44
N PHE A 130 -13.80 -15.67 -14.28
CA PHE A 130 -14.19 -17.02 -13.88
C PHE A 130 -15.32 -17.62 -14.72
N GLU A 131 -16.21 -16.79 -15.27
CA GLU A 131 -17.24 -17.25 -16.22
C GLU A 131 -16.64 -17.71 -17.56
N LYS A 132 -15.53 -17.08 -18.00
CA LYS A 132 -14.84 -17.42 -19.26
C LYS A 132 -13.85 -18.56 -19.10
N ASP A 133 -13.19 -18.64 -17.96
CA ASP A 133 -12.21 -19.67 -17.64
C ASP A 133 -12.53 -20.32 -16.29
N THR A 134 -13.34 -21.38 -16.35
CA THR A 134 -13.84 -22.08 -15.17
C THR A 134 -12.81 -23.00 -14.52
N ASN A 135 -11.69 -23.29 -15.20
CA ASN A 135 -10.63 -24.16 -14.70
C ASN A 135 -9.32 -23.40 -14.41
N GLY A 136 -9.28 -22.10 -14.68
CA GLY A 136 -8.10 -21.27 -14.44
C GLY A 136 -7.79 -21.09 -12.96
N HIS A 137 -6.49 -21.05 -12.65
CA HIS A 137 -6.00 -20.77 -11.31
C HIS A 137 -5.34 -19.40 -11.30
N TYR A 138 -5.96 -18.47 -10.58
CA TYR A 138 -5.55 -17.07 -10.55
C TYR A 138 -5.17 -16.62 -9.15
N ILE A 139 -4.06 -15.89 -9.04
CA ILE A 139 -3.64 -15.15 -7.87
C ILE A 139 -4.24 -13.75 -7.98
N ALA A 140 -4.99 -13.33 -6.94
CA ALA A 140 -5.58 -12.00 -6.92
C ALA A 140 -4.52 -10.89 -6.90
N THR A 141 -4.76 -9.85 -7.70
CA THR A 141 -3.87 -8.70 -7.94
C THR A 141 -4.34 -7.42 -7.28
N SER A 142 -5.34 -7.49 -6.40
CA SER A 142 -5.86 -6.33 -5.65
C SER A 142 -4.84 -5.77 -4.66
N CYS A 143 -3.84 -6.55 -4.23
CA CYS A 143 -2.77 -6.12 -3.35
C CYS A 143 -1.45 -5.96 -4.10
N PRO A 144 -0.89 -4.74 -4.23
CA PRO A 144 0.39 -4.53 -4.92
C PRO A 144 1.55 -5.22 -4.22
N ALA A 145 1.47 -5.48 -2.91
CA ALA A 145 2.52 -6.22 -2.20
C ALA A 145 2.57 -7.70 -2.61
N ILE A 146 1.42 -8.33 -2.91
CA ILE A 146 1.36 -9.70 -3.43
C ILE A 146 1.93 -9.75 -4.84
N VAL A 147 1.53 -8.81 -5.72
CA VAL A 147 2.09 -8.68 -7.07
C VAL A 147 3.61 -8.55 -7.02
N ASN A 148 4.13 -7.59 -6.23
CA ASN A 148 5.57 -7.42 -6.04
C ASN A 148 6.27 -8.66 -5.46
N TYR A 149 5.60 -9.43 -4.61
CA TYR A 149 6.15 -10.65 -4.03
C TYR A 149 6.27 -11.75 -5.09
N VAL A 150 5.22 -11.95 -5.90
CA VAL A 150 5.23 -12.92 -7.01
C VAL A 150 6.29 -12.54 -8.04
N GLU A 151 6.28 -11.31 -8.55
CA GLU A 151 7.22 -10.86 -9.59
C GLU A 151 8.69 -11.00 -9.17
N ARG A 152 9.01 -10.77 -7.89
CA ARG A 152 10.40 -10.80 -7.39
C ARG A 152 10.87 -12.18 -6.93
N TYR A 153 10.00 -12.94 -6.28
CA TYR A 153 10.38 -14.15 -5.56
C TYR A 153 9.83 -15.44 -6.17
N TYR A 154 8.76 -15.34 -6.97
CA TYR A 154 8.13 -16.46 -7.65
C TYR A 154 7.84 -16.14 -9.12
N PRO A 155 8.87 -15.80 -9.93
CA PRO A 155 8.68 -15.37 -11.31
C PRO A 155 7.93 -16.40 -12.17
N ALA A 156 8.04 -17.70 -11.85
CA ALA A 156 7.29 -18.77 -12.52
C ALA A 156 5.76 -18.70 -12.30
N LEU A 157 5.29 -17.93 -11.31
CA LEU A 157 3.87 -17.72 -11.02
C LEU A 157 3.34 -16.38 -11.55
N VAL A 158 4.13 -15.62 -12.29
CA VAL A 158 3.69 -14.32 -12.85
C VAL A 158 2.49 -14.51 -13.78
N ASP A 159 2.51 -15.56 -14.61
CA ASP A 159 1.38 -15.87 -15.51
C ASP A 159 0.12 -16.32 -14.76
N ALA A 160 0.23 -16.66 -13.48
CA ALA A 160 -0.91 -16.95 -12.62
C ALA A 160 -1.52 -15.69 -11.98
N LEU A 161 -0.89 -14.51 -12.09
CA LEU A 161 -1.50 -13.26 -11.62
C LEU A 161 -2.73 -12.92 -12.47
N ALA A 162 -3.86 -12.63 -11.82
CA ALA A 162 -5.06 -12.22 -12.54
C ALA A 162 -4.79 -10.97 -13.39
N PRO A 163 -5.18 -10.94 -14.68
CA PRO A 163 -4.96 -9.79 -15.58
C PRO A 163 -5.98 -8.66 -15.31
N ILE A 164 -6.10 -8.25 -14.05
CA ILE A 164 -7.04 -7.28 -13.52
C ILE A 164 -6.25 -6.30 -12.64
N VAL A 165 -6.53 -5.01 -12.74
CA VAL A 165 -5.87 -3.99 -11.92
C VAL A 165 -6.43 -3.98 -10.49
N SER A 166 -5.72 -3.33 -9.56
CA SER A 166 -6.28 -3.03 -8.24
C SER A 166 -7.42 -2.00 -8.34
N PRO A 167 -8.35 -1.98 -7.37
CA PRO A 167 -9.34 -0.91 -7.21
C PRO A 167 -8.74 0.48 -7.12
#